data_AF-A0AAD7AYY9-F1
#
_entry.id   AF-A0AAD7AYY9-F1
#
_cell.length_a   1.000
_cell.length_b   1.000
_cell.length_c   1.000
_cell.angle_alpha   90.00
_cell.angle_beta   90.00
_cell.angle_gamma   90.00
#
_symmetry.space_group_name_H-M   'P 1'
#
loop_
_entity.id
_entity.type
_entity.pdbx_description
1 polymer ?
#
loop_
_entity_poly.entity_id
_entity_poly.type
_entity_poly.pdbx_seq_one_letter_code
_entity_poly.pdbx_strand_id
1 'polypeptide(L)'
;MPRVLVDPADEIDDLLAALVLFDLATAPLIAVVNSRPRPTAAPIPSPPSTPQRHASSAFPAPSTPPPYSAIGIAITDTDTRTPPAYRNRTLYEYTADAESPLRRTPDWSQAASAAQAGNGGSARALHPRNRRRSKPSVYVVFRGRHVGLMYTWAEVSQVIVHFRFALYQGYHSSSVAAATFQYAQAHGWVSTHDDPTAVRPVPREALPLPMATSATATPPATLSPREARDPWYVVYNGIHPGIFPNYLECALNVLGVDRNFFEHLDTFAEAQAKFAAAQQRGEVVSR
;
A
#
# COMPACT_ATOMS: atom_id res chain seq x y z
N MET A 1 15.03 -39.63 -5.08
CA MET A 1 13.91 -38.66 -5.01
C MET A 1 14.44 -37.39 -4.36
N PRO A 2 14.81 -36.35 -5.12
CA PRO A 2 15.30 -35.11 -4.54
C PRO A 2 14.15 -34.40 -3.83
N ARG A 3 14.28 -34.17 -2.52
CA ARG A 3 13.41 -33.26 -1.76
C ARG A 3 13.69 -31.85 -2.24
N VAL A 4 12.73 -31.23 -2.93
CA VAL A 4 12.75 -29.80 -3.21
C VAL A 4 12.64 -29.09 -1.87
N LEU A 5 13.75 -28.51 -1.41
CA LEU A 5 13.78 -27.62 -0.27
C LEU A 5 13.10 -26.32 -0.71
N VAL A 6 11.82 -26.19 -0.40
CA VAL A 6 11.09 -24.93 -0.61
C VAL A 6 11.62 -23.95 0.42
N ASP A 7 12.17 -22.83 -0.07
CA ASP A 7 12.75 -21.77 0.74
C ASP A 7 11.63 -21.05 1.50
N PRO A 8 11.60 -21.01 2.84
CA PRO A 8 10.49 -20.47 3.63
C PRO A 8 10.20 -18.97 3.39
N ALA A 9 11.06 -18.28 2.64
CA ALA A 9 10.84 -16.89 2.22
C ALA A 9 9.69 -16.75 1.20
N ASP A 10 9.47 -17.73 0.32
CA ASP A 10 8.46 -17.61 -0.75
C ASP A 10 7.02 -17.82 -0.23
N GLU A 11 6.84 -18.47 0.93
CA GLU A 11 5.53 -18.71 1.56
C GLU A 11 5.07 -17.53 2.46
N ILE A 12 6.02 -16.71 2.94
CA ILE A 12 5.74 -15.60 3.85
C ILE A 12 5.27 -14.34 3.10
N ASP A 13 5.72 -14.11 1.86
CA ASP A 13 5.27 -12.95 1.07
C ASP A 13 3.79 -13.04 0.64
N ASP A 14 3.27 -14.25 0.41
CA ASP A 14 1.84 -14.47 0.14
C ASP A 14 0.99 -14.37 1.44
N LEU A 15 1.55 -14.77 2.58
CA LEU A 15 0.89 -14.62 3.89
C LEU A 15 0.91 -13.17 4.40
N LEU A 16 1.90 -12.36 4.05
CA LEU A 16 1.95 -10.94 4.43
C LEU A 16 1.09 -10.04 3.54
N ALA A 17 0.89 -10.39 2.27
CA ALA A 17 -0.17 -9.81 1.46
C ALA A 17 -1.58 -10.13 2.02
N ALA A 18 -1.74 -11.28 2.68
CA ALA A 18 -2.96 -11.64 3.41
C ALA A 18 -3.05 -11.03 4.82
N LEU A 19 -1.93 -10.65 5.47
CA LEU A 19 -1.91 -10.05 6.81
C LEU A 19 -2.25 -8.55 6.84
N VAL A 20 -2.34 -7.89 5.70
CA VAL A 20 -2.99 -6.55 5.60
C VAL A 20 -4.52 -6.66 5.63
N LEU A 21 -5.08 -7.87 5.60
CA LEU A 21 -6.53 -8.17 5.61
C LEU A 21 -7.02 -8.88 6.89
N PHE A 22 -6.26 -8.90 7.99
CA PHE A 22 -6.79 -9.45 9.25
C PHE A 22 -7.75 -8.48 9.95
N ASP A 23 -9.01 -8.93 10.00
CA ASP A 23 -10.09 -8.46 10.86
C ASP A 23 -9.63 -8.36 12.32
N LEU A 24 -9.59 -7.13 12.85
CA LEU A 24 -9.29 -6.82 14.26
C LEU A 24 -10.56 -6.87 15.12
N ALA A 25 -11.38 -7.91 14.97
CA ALA A 25 -12.47 -8.17 15.89
C ALA A 25 -11.98 -8.93 17.13
N THR A 26 -11.81 -8.18 18.21
CA THR A 26 -11.98 -8.59 19.63
C THR A 26 -10.91 -9.52 20.23
N ALA A 27 -9.93 -8.93 20.93
CA ALA A 27 -9.24 -9.58 22.04
C ALA A 27 -9.45 -8.77 23.33
N PRO A 28 -9.78 -9.40 24.47
CA PRO A 28 -10.06 -8.69 25.72
C PRO A 28 -8.77 -8.12 26.33
N LEU A 29 -8.84 -6.84 26.72
CA LEU A 29 -7.85 -6.12 27.51
C LEU A 29 -7.62 -6.82 28.86
N ILE A 30 -6.50 -7.52 29.02
CA ILE A 30 -5.97 -7.90 30.33
C ILE A 30 -5.19 -6.71 30.86
N ALA A 31 -5.78 -5.97 31.80
CA ALA A 31 -5.13 -4.89 32.52
C ALA A 31 -4.10 -5.47 33.51
N VAL A 32 -2.81 -5.36 33.18
CA VAL A 32 -1.72 -5.59 34.13
C VAL A 32 -1.35 -4.23 34.74
N VAL A 33 -1.82 -4.00 35.97
CA VAL A 33 -1.39 -2.87 36.82
C VAL A 33 0.04 -3.14 37.27
N ASN A 34 1.01 -2.46 36.66
CA ASN A 34 2.39 -2.42 37.13
C ASN A 34 2.67 -1.08 37.81
N SER A 35 2.53 -1.06 39.13
CA SER A 35 2.94 0.05 39.99
C SER A 35 4.47 0.10 40.06
N ARG A 36 5.11 1.00 39.29
CA ARG A 36 6.54 1.32 39.46
C ARG A 36 6.71 2.50 40.43
N PRO A 37 7.67 2.43 41.36
CA PRO A 37 7.97 3.52 42.28
C PRO A 37 8.60 4.71 41.55
N ARG A 38 8.17 5.90 41.98
CA ARG A 38 8.58 7.22 41.49
C ARG A 38 10.06 7.48 41.83
N PRO A 39 10.94 7.75 40.84
CA PRO A 39 12.32 8.11 41.14
C PRO A 39 12.41 9.52 41.77
N THR A 40 13.19 9.61 42.84
CA THR A 40 13.54 10.82 43.58
C THR A 40 14.38 11.76 42.71
N ALA A 41 13.96 13.02 42.60
CA ALA A 41 14.62 14.05 41.80
C ALA A 41 15.98 14.45 42.39
N ALA A 42 17.02 14.44 41.55
CA ALA A 42 18.31 15.03 41.87
C ALA A 42 18.32 16.54 41.60
N PRO A 43 19.12 17.35 42.33
CA PRO A 43 19.17 18.80 42.18
C PRO A 43 19.79 19.24 40.85
N ILE A 44 19.15 20.25 40.25
CA ILE A 44 19.51 20.87 38.96
C ILE A 44 20.68 21.85 39.17
N PRO A 45 21.83 21.69 38.49
CA PRO A 45 22.87 22.71 38.46
C PRO A 45 22.50 23.89 37.56
N SER A 46 22.81 25.10 38.02
CA SER A 46 22.56 26.37 37.33
C SER A 46 23.28 26.46 35.97
N PRO A 47 22.68 27.11 34.96
CA PRO A 47 23.28 27.24 33.64
C PRO A 47 24.41 28.30 33.59
N PRO A 48 25.52 28.04 32.89
CA PRO A 48 26.54 29.04 32.59
C PRO A 48 26.07 30.02 31.51
N SER A 49 26.40 31.30 31.71
CA SER A 49 26.11 32.42 30.82
C SER A 49 26.68 32.20 29.42
N THR A 50 25.83 32.30 28.40
CA THR A 50 26.21 32.17 26.99
C THR A 50 26.71 33.52 26.44
N PRO A 51 27.87 33.56 25.76
CA PRO A 51 28.30 34.75 25.03
C PRO A 51 27.58 34.89 23.69
N GLN A 52 27.14 36.12 23.38
CA GLN A 52 26.67 36.54 22.06
C GLN A 52 27.72 36.23 20.99
N ARG A 53 27.32 35.52 19.92
CA ARG A 53 28.10 35.45 18.68
C ARG A 53 27.27 35.89 17.50
N HIS A 54 27.76 36.96 16.88
CA HIS A 54 27.41 37.45 15.56
C HIS A 54 27.68 36.40 14.48
N ALA A 55 26.77 36.31 13.50
CA ALA A 55 27.04 36.55 12.07
C ALA A 55 26.01 35.80 11.21
N SER A 56 25.23 36.57 10.46
CA SER A 56 24.36 36.11 9.39
C SER A 56 25.17 35.38 8.32
N SER A 57 24.98 34.07 8.21
CA SER A 57 25.39 33.27 7.05
C SER A 57 24.19 33.13 6.14
N ALA A 58 24.22 33.78 4.98
CA ALA A 58 23.24 33.60 3.92
C ALA A 58 23.32 32.16 3.40
N PHE A 59 22.24 31.39 3.55
CA PHE A 59 22.12 30.08 2.93
C PHE A 59 21.93 30.24 1.40
N PRO A 60 22.68 29.51 0.57
CA PRO A 60 22.40 29.44 -0.86
C PRO A 60 21.04 28.76 -1.08
N ALA A 61 20.26 29.31 -2.01
CA ALA A 61 18.95 28.80 -2.38
C ALA A 61 19.01 27.31 -2.78
N PRO A 62 17.99 26.49 -2.45
CA PRO A 62 17.92 25.11 -2.90
C PRO A 62 17.89 25.07 -4.43
N SER A 63 18.87 24.40 -5.03
CA SER A 63 18.92 24.12 -6.46
C SER A 63 17.69 23.32 -6.86
N THR A 64 16.90 23.88 -7.78
CA THR A 64 15.74 23.26 -8.38
C THR A 64 16.10 21.85 -8.86
N PRO A 65 15.38 20.79 -8.44
CA PRO A 65 15.65 19.45 -8.93
C PRO A 65 15.45 19.41 -10.46
N PRO A 66 16.27 18.63 -11.20
CA PRO A 66 16.14 18.52 -12.64
C PRO A 66 14.73 18.03 -13.00
N PRO A 67 14.10 18.57 -14.06
CA PRO A 67 12.86 18.01 -14.55
C PRO A 67 13.10 16.55 -14.90
N TYR A 68 12.39 15.64 -14.22
CA TYR A 68 12.36 14.23 -14.59
C TYR A 68 11.75 14.14 -15.98
N SER A 69 12.60 14.05 -17.00
CA SER A 69 12.19 13.68 -18.33
C SER A 69 11.64 12.27 -18.24
N ALA A 70 10.32 12.13 -18.25
CA ALA A 70 9.68 10.84 -18.51
C ALA A 70 10.32 10.32 -19.81
N ILE A 71 11.04 9.20 -19.73
CA ILE A 71 11.53 8.50 -20.91
C ILE A 71 10.26 8.03 -21.61
N GLY A 72 9.79 8.85 -22.56
CA GLY A 72 8.62 8.59 -23.38
C GLY A 72 8.95 7.45 -24.31
N ILE A 73 8.74 6.22 -23.83
CA ILE A 73 8.64 5.06 -24.71
C ILE A 73 7.30 5.24 -25.43
N ALA A 74 7.35 5.65 -26.70
CA ALA A 74 6.19 5.69 -27.57
C ALA A 74 5.71 4.26 -27.79
N ILE A 75 4.73 3.81 -27.01
CA ILE A 75 4.05 2.54 -27.21
C ILE A 75 2.98 2.77 -28.28
N THR A 76 3.37 2.64 -29.55
CA THR A 76 2.41 2.51 -30.65
C THR A 76 1.96 1.07 -30.73
N ASP A 77 0.91 0.71 -29.98
CA ASP A 77 0.30 -0.63 -30.05
C ASP A 77 -1.18 -0.51 -30.43
N THR A 78 -1.41 -0.40 -31.73
CA THR A 78 -2.73 -0.55 -32.38
C THR A 78 -2.82 -1.95 -32.99
N ASP A 79 -2.72 -3.00 -32.16
CA ASP A 79 -3.13 -4.35 -32.57
C ASP A 79 -4.57 -4.59 -32.10
N THR A 80 -5.52 -4.45 -33.03
CA THR A 80 -6.95 -4.69 -32.80
C THR A 80 -7.23 -6.19 -32.88
N ARG A 81 -6.50 -6.98 -32.08
CA ARG A 81 -6.65 -8.43 -32.03
C ARG A 81 -7.79 -8.79 -31.09
N THR A 82 -8.79 -9.51 -31.62
CA THR A 82 -9.85 -10.15 -30.85
C THR A 82 -9.24 -10.86 -29.64
N PRO A 83 -9.63 -10.51 -28.40
CA PRO A 83 -8.95 -10.99 -27.21
C PRO A 83 -9.02 -12.52 -27.16
N PRO A 84 -7.89 -13.22 -26.98
CA PRO A 84 -7.87 -14.67 -26.89
C PRO A 84 -8.83 -15.14 -25.79
N ALA A 85 -9.53 -16.24 -26.08
CA ALA A 85 -10.54 -16.82 -25.20
C ALA A 85 -10.07 -16.88 -23.73
N TYR A 86 -10.93 -16.35 -22.85
CA TYR A 86 -10.86 -16.13 -21.39
C TYR A 86 -10.36 -17.29 -20.50
N ARG A 87 -9.31 -18.02 -20.85
CA ARG A 87 -8.86 -19.21 -20.12
C ARG A 87 -8.19 -18.94 -18.77
N ASN A 88 -7.98 -17.68 -18.38
CA ASN A 88 -7.34 -17.30 -17.12
C ASN A 88 -8.13 -16.26 -16.31
N ARG A 89 -9.48 -16.27 -16.35
CA ARG A 89 -10.26 -15.46 -15.42
C ARG A 89 -10.25 -16.11 -14.04
N THR A 90 -9.66 -15.42 -13.07
CA THR A 90 -9.78 -15.78 -11.66
C THR A 90 -11.28 -15.78 -11.30
N LEU A 91 -11.79 -16.94 -10.90
CA LEU A 91 -13.15 -17.07 -10.38
C LEU A 91 -13.11 -16.80 -8.88
N TYR A 92 -14.06 -16.02 -8.38
CA TYR A 92 -14.17 -15.67 -6.97
C TYR A 92 -15.37 -16.39 -6.37
N GLU A 93 -15.16 -16.97 -5.20
CA GLU A 93 -16.21 -17.52 -4.34
C GLU A 93 -16.54 -16.53 -3.25
N TYR A 94 -17.82 -16.35 -2.95
CA TYR A 94 -18.24 -15.47 -1.87
C TYR A 94 -19.53 -15.94 -1.18
N THR A 95 -19.71 -15.50 0.06
CA THR A 95 -20.94 -15.59 0.86
C THR A 95 -21.29 -14.20 1.38
N ALA A 96 -22.56 -13.81 1.33
CA ALA A 96 -22.99 -12.50 1.80
C ALA A 96 -22.99 -12.41 3.34
N ASP A 97 -23.40 -13.49 4.00
CA ASP A 97 -23.36 -13.72 5.44
C ASP A 97 -23.05 -15.20 5.72
N ALA A 98 -23.06 -15.60 7.00
CA ALA A 98 -22.76 -16.97 7.41
C ALA A 98 -23.81 -18.02 6.96
N GLU A 99 -25.04 -17.60 6.65
CA GLU A 99 -26.15 -18.50 6.29
C GLU A 99 -26.42 -18.55 4.78
N SER A 100 -25.89 -17.58 4.04
CA SER A 100 -26.08 -17.43 2.61
C SER A 100 -25.41 -18.55 1.83
N PRO A 101 -26.04 -19.03 0.73
CA PRO A 101 -25.43 -20.03 -0.13
C PRO A 101 -24.15 -19.48 -0.78
N LEU A 102 -23.17 -20.34 -0.96
CA LEU A 102 -21.93 -20.05 -1.67
C LEU A 102 -22.22 -19.65 -3.12
N ARG A 103 -21.74 -18.48 -3.54
CA ARG A 103 -21.87 -17.96 -4.91
C ARG A 103 -20.52 -17.83 -5.57
N ARG A 104 -20.52 -17.77 -6.91
CA ARG A 104 -19.32 -17.60 -7.72
C ARG A 104 -19.51 -16.46 -8.72
N THR A 105 -18.48 -15.65 -8.92
CA THR A 105 -18.46 -14.58 -9.91
C THR A 105 -17.05 -14.38 -10.47
N PRO A 106 -16.88 -14.01 -11.75
CA PRO A 106 -15.57 -13.63 -12.29
C PRO A 106 -15.15 -12.20 -11.89
N ASP A 107 -16.00 -11.43 -11.21
CA ASP A 107 -15.71 -10.04 -10.83
C ASP A 107 -15.43 -9.91 -9.32
N TRP A 108 -14.18 -9.54 -9.00
CA TRP A 108 -13.74 -9.31 -7.62
C TRP A 108 -14.57 -8.24 -6.92
N SER A 109 -14.90 -7.14 -7.62
CA SER A 109 -15.62 -6.01 -7.03
C SER A 109 -17.01 -6.43 -6.54
N GLN A 110 -17.71 -7.26 -7.33
CA GLN A 110 -18.99 -7.84 -6.97
C GLN A 110 -18.87 -8.83 -5.81
N ALA A 111 -17.87 -9.73 -5.85
CA ALA A 111 -17.64 -10.71 -4.78
C ALA A 111 -17.35 -10.02 -3.44
N ALA A 112 -16.45 -9.04 -3.45
CA ALA A 112 -16.04 -8.29 -2.27
C ALA A 112 -17.19 -7.43 -1.72
N SER A 113 -17.90 -6.70 -2.59
CA SER A 113 -19.07 -5.90 -2.18
C SER A 113 -20.15 -6.76 -1.53
N ALA A 114 -20.49 -7.89 -2.14
CA ALA A 114 -21.49 -8.80 -1.60
C ALA A 114 -21.08 -9.40 -0.24
N ALA A 115 -19.80 -9.76 -0.08
CA ALA A 115 -19.26 -10.23 1.20
C ALA A 115 -19.30 -9.16 2.30
N GLN A 116 -19.31 -7.88 1.94
CA GLN A 116 -19.35 -6.78 2.88
C GLN A 116 -20.75 -6.36 3.29
N ALA A 117 -21.77 -6.77 2.54
CA ALA A 117 -23.17 -6.42 2.82
C ALA A 117 -23.71 -7.12 4.07
N GLY A 118 -23.22 -8.31 4.41
CA GLY A 118 -23.63 -9.05 5.62
C GLY A 118 -22.58 -9.05 6.73
N ASN A 119 -22.98 -9.57 7.88
CA ASN A 119 -22.07 -9.84 8.99
C ASN A 119 -21.45 -11.23 8.78
N GLY A 120 -20.12 -11.27 8.69
CA GLY A 120 -19.39 -12.52 8.47
C GLY A 120 -19.37 -13.02 7.03
N GLY A 121 -19.73 -12.17 6.06
CA GLY A 121 -19.54 -12.50 4.65
C GLY A 121 -18.06 -12.67 4.31
N SER A 122 -17.77 -13.49 3.31
CA SER A 122 -16.39 -13.78 2.89
C SER A 122 -16.27 -13.79 1.38
N ALA A 123 -15.13 -13.37 0.84
CA ALA A 123 -14.80 -13.46 -0.57
C ALA A 123 -13.38 -14.00 -0.74
N ARG A 124 -13.19 -14.98 -1.63
CA ARG A 124 -11.88 -15.59 -1.91
C ARG A 124 -11.70 -15.89 -3.39
N ALA A 125 -10.47 -15.79 -3.87
CA ALA A 125 -10.10 -16.27 -5.20
C ALA A 125 -9.98 -17.80 -5.20
N LEU A 126 -10.66 -18.49 -6.12
CA LEU A 126 -10.56 -19.94 -6.28
C LEU A 126 -9.21 -20.38 -6.86
N HIS A 127 -8.71 -19.58 -7.80
CA HIS A 127 -7.45 -19.82 -8.47
C HIS A 127 -6.62 -18.55 -8.34
N PRO A 128 -5.87 -18.39 -7.24
CA PRO A 128 -4.95 -17.27 -7.12
C PRO A 128 -4.02 -17.31 -8.33
N ARG A 129 -3.87 -16.16 -9.00
CA ARG A 129 -3.01 -16.05 -10.17
C ARG A 129 -1.58 -16.29 -9.67
N ASN A 130 -1.04 -17.49 -9.90
CA ASN A 130 0.33 -17.84 -9.54
C ASN A 130 1.27 -17.03 -10.44
N ARG A 131 1.54 -15.79 -10.03
CA ARG A 131 2.57 -14.95 -10.63
C ARG A 131 3.85 -15.31 -9.90
N ARG A 132 4.77 -16.00 -10.59
CA ARG A 132 6.15 -16.10 -10.13
C ARG A 132 6.69 -14.68 -10.04
N ARG A 133 6.72 -14.12 -8.83
CA ARG A 133 7.33 -12.82 -8.59
C ARG A 133 8.83 -13.02 -8.59
N SER A 134 9.55 -12.23 -9.38
CA SER A 134 11.00 -12.11 -9.20
C SER A 134 11.28 -11.54 -7.81
N LYS A 135 12.32 -12.06 -7.15
CA LYS A 135 12.74 -11.55 -5.83
C LYS A 135 13.12 -10.07 -5.97
N PRO A 136 12.58 -9.17 -5.15
CA PRO A 136 12.97 -7.77 -5.17
C PRO A 136 14.43 -7.61 -4.75
N SER A 137 15.13 -6.65 -5.35
CA SER A 137 16.54 -6.36 -5.07
C SER A 137 16.71 -5.34 -3.94
N VAL A 138 15.69 -4.52 -3.70
CA VAL A 138 15.66 -3.51 -2.65
C VAL A 138 14.22 -3.38 -2.15
N TYR A 139 14.08 -3.00 -0.89
CA TYR A 139 12.81 -2.72 -0.25
C TYR A 139 12.81 -1.27 0.20
N VAL A 140 11.64 -0.64 0.12
CA VAL A 140 11.39 0.68 0.70
C VAL A 140 10.43 0.49 1.86
N VAL A 141 10.80 0.96 3.04
CA VAL A 141 9.89 1.03 4.20
C VAL A 141 9.42 2.47 4.34
N PHE A 142 8.13 2.70 4.09
CA PHE A 142 7.47 4.01 4.18
C PHE A 142 6.93 4.25 5.59
N ARG A 143 6.46 3.19 6.26
CA ARG A 143 5.94 3.24 7.63
C ARG A 143 6.46 2.05 8.42
N GLY A 144 7.12 2.32 9.55
CA GLY A 144 7.73 1.31 10.41
C GLY A 144 8.48 1.94 11.58
N ARG A 145 9.19 1.11 12.36
CA ARG A 145 10.13 1.59 13.39
C ARG A 145 11.24 2.44 12.78
N HIS A 146 11.76 1.98 11.65
CA HIS A 146 12.71 2.71 10.82
C HIS A 146 12.21 2.72 9.38
N VAL A 147 12.38 3.86 8.72
CA VAL A 147 12.01 4.08 7.32
C VAL A 147 13.26 4.26 6.48
N GLY A 148 13.18 3.91 5.20
CA GLY A 148 14.32 4.03 4.29
C GLY A 148 14.41 2.87 3.30
N LEU A 149 15.57 2.79 2.65
CA LEU A 149 15.92 1.71 1.74
C LEU A 149 16.60 0.59 2.51
N MET A 150 16.18 -0.64 2.24
CA MET A 150 16.72 -1.87 2.84
C MET A 150 17.01 -2.87 1.73
N TYR A 151 18.10 -3.62 1.86
CA TYR A 151 18.57 -4.50 0.78
C TYR A 151 18.26 -5.97 1.07
N THR A 152 17.83 -6.28 2.28
CA THR A 152 17.49 -7.64 2.69
C THR A 152 16.14 -7.71 3.38
N TRP A 153 15.45 -8.84 3.24
CA TRP A 153 14.22 -9.10 3.98
C TRP A 153 14.44 -9.11 5.50
N ALA A 154 15.63 -9.56 5.95
CA ALA A 154 15.97 -9.58 7.37
C ALA A 154 15.90 -8.16 7.98
N GLU A 155 16.46 -7.15 7.30
CA GLU A 155 16.38 -5.75 7.70
C GLU A 155 14.93 -5.26 7.75
N VAL A 156 14.15 -5.54 6.69
CA VAL A 156 12.73 -5.13 6.61
C VAL A 156 11.93 -5.72 7.76
N SER A 157 12.08 -7.03 8.01
CA SER A 157 11.33 -7.73 9.04
C SER A 157 11.57 -7.12 10.42
N GLN A 158 12.81 -6.75 10.77
CA GLN A 158 13.13 -6.16 12.06
C GLN A 158 12.42 -4.83 12.31
N VAL A 159 12.12 -4.08 11.24
CA VAL A 159 11.53 -2.73 11.36
C VAL A 159 10.01 -2.73 11.26
N ILE A 160 9.41 -3.74 10.63
CA ILE A 160 7.95 -3.85 10.45
C ILE A 160 7.29 -4.82 11.45
N VAL A 161 8.04 -5.76 12.01
CA VAL A 161 7.48 -6.77 12.92
C VAL A 161 6.89 -6.08 14.15
N HIS A 162 5.64 -6.45 14.46
CA HIS A 162 4.77 -5.85 15.49
C HIS A 162 4.35 -4.41 15.23
N PHE A 163 4.69 -3.80 14.09
CA PHE A 163 4.31 -2.43 13.79
C PHE A 163 2.95 -2.39 13.10
N ARG A 164 1.94 -1.84 13.79
CA ARG A 164 0.59 -1.76 13.23
C ARG A 164 0.59 -0.84 12.01
N PHE A 165 -0.01 -1.30 10.91
CA PHE A 165 -0.07 -0.56 9.65
C PHE A 165 1.31 -0.22 9.07
N ALA A 166 2.30 -1.09 9.27
CA ALA A 166 3.56 -1.01 8.54
C ALA A 166 3.29 -1.01 7.04
N LEU A 167 4.07 -0.20 6.30
CA LEU A 167 3.93 -0.08 4.86
C LEU A 167 5.31 -0.15 4.23
N TYR A 168 5.50 -1.17 3.41
CA TYR A 168 6.73 -1.40 2.67
C TYR A 168 6.43 -1.92 1.26
N GLN A 169 7.39 -1.77 0.36
CA GLN A 169 7.30 -2.30 -1.01
C GLN A 169 8.67 -2.74 -1.50
N GLY A 170 8.73 -3.90 -2.15
CA GLY A 170 9.91 -4.38 -2.87
C GLY A 170 9.99 -3.83 -4.29
N TYR A 171 11.19 -3.50 -4.76
CA TYR A 171 11.48 -3.01 -6.11
C TYR A 171 12.61 -3.82 -6.73
N HIS A 172 12.66 -3.85 -8.07
CA HIS A 172 13.74 -4.50 -8.80
C HIS A 172 14.88 -3.54 -9.11
N SER A 173 14.58 -2.24 -9.21
CA SER A 173 15.58 -1.20 -9.42
C SER A 173 15.82 -0.36 -8.17
N SER A 174 17.09 -0.23 -7.77
CA SER A 174 17.51 0.67 -6.68
C SER A 174 17.23 2.14 -6.97
N SER A 175 17.31 2.56 -8.24
CA SER A 175 17.03 3.95 -8.63
C SER A 175 15.53 4.27 -8.52
N VAL A 176 14.67 3.32 -8.89
CA VAL A 176 13.21 3.47 -8.76
C VAL A 176 12.82 3.50 -7.29
N ALA A 177 13.35 2.58 -6.48
CA ALA A 177 13.11 2.56 -5.03
C ALA A 177 13.51 3.88 -4.34
N ALA A 178 14.70 4.41 -4.67
CA ALA A 178 15.15 5.69 -4.13
C ALA A 178 14.24 6.85 -4.56
N ALA A 179 13.85 6.89 -5.83
CA ALA A 179 12.93 7.91 -6.33
C ALA A 179 11.55 7.82 -5.67
N THR A 180 10.99 6.62 -5.48
CA THR A 180 9.71 6.44 -4.79
C THR A 180 9.79 6.82 -3.32
N PHE A 181 10.91 6.54 -2.64
CA PHE A 181 11.12 6.97 -1.27
C PHE A 181 11.19 8.50 -1.14
N GLN A 182 11.96 9.16 -2.01
CA GLN A 182 12.02 10.63 -2.07
C GLN A 182 10.66 11.25 -2.39
N TYR A 183 9.91 10.67 -3.33
CA TYR A 183 8.54 11.07 -3.64
C TYR A 183 7.63 10.99 -2.41
N ALA A 184 7.67 9.88 -1.67
CA ALA A 184 6.90 9.70 -0.45
C ALA A 184 7.30 10.69 0.66
N GLN A 185 8.61 10.97 0.81
CA GLN A 185 9.12 11.96 1.77
C GLN A 185 8.62 13.37 1.44
N ALA A 186 8.68 13.77 0.16
CA ALA A 186 8.22 15.08 -0.30
C ALA A 186 6.72 15.33 -0.02
N HIS A 187 5.91 14.26 0.01
CA HIS A 187 4.48 14.33 0.31
C HIS A 187 4.16 14.13 1.80
N GLY A 188 5.16 13.90 2.66
CA GLY A 188 4.95 13.65 4.09
C GLY A 188 4.27 12.31 4.40
N TRP A 189 4.36 11.33 3.49
CA TRP A 189 3.77 9.99 3.66
C TRP A 189 4.68 9.02 4.42
N VAL A 190 5.95 9.42 4.60
CA VAL A 190 6.92 8.64 5.36
C VAL A 190 6.77 8.95 6.85
N SER A 191 6.63 7.92 7.68
CA SER A 191 6.48 8.08 9.13
C SER A 191 7.25 7.02 9.91
N THR A 192 8.03 7.49 10.90
CA THR A 192 8.70 6.67 11.91
C THR A 192 7.95 6.76 13.23
N HIS A 193 7.73 5.64 13.90
CA HIS A 193 7.18 5.60 15.25
C HIS A 193 7.97 4.64 16.14
N ASP A 194 8.30 5.07 17.36
CA ASP A 194 8.93 4.19 18.36
C ASP A 194 7.90 3.26 19.01
N ASP A 195 6.65 3.73 19.12
CA ASP A 195 5.53 2.95 19.65
C ASP A 195 4.85 2.16 18.51
N PRO A 196 4.92 0.82 18.51
CA PRO A 196 4.30 -0.03 17.48
C PRO A 196 2.77 0.07 17.45
N THR A 197 2.15 0.60 18.51
CA THR A 197 0.70 0.75 18.64
C THR A 197 0.22 2.15 18.27
N ALA A 198 1.12 3.14 18.25
CA ALA A 198 0.80 4.51 17.91
C ALA A 198 0.55 4.63 16.41
N VAL A 199 -0.73 4.64 16.04
CA VAL A 199 -1.16 4.95 14.67
C VAL A 199 -1.25 6.45 14.55
N ARG A 200 -0.29 7.08 13.88
CA ARG A 200 -0.48 8.45 13.39
C ARG A 200 -1.12 8.37 12.01
N PRO A 201 -2.42 8.63 11.85
CA PRO A 201 -3.03 8.65 10.52
C PRO A 201 -2.37 9.77 9.70
N VAL A 202 -2.13 9.50 8.42
CA VAL A 202 -1.81 10.56 7.47
C VAL A 202 -3.09 11.40 7.32
N PRO A 203 -3.02 12.74 7.46
CA PRO A 203 -4.20 13.59 7.28
C PRO A 203 -4.89 13.29 5.95
N ARG A 204 -6.23 13.25 5.94
CA ARG A 204 -7.01 12.86 4.76
C ARG A 204 -6.72 13.75 3.55
N GLU A 205 -6.44 15.03 3.82
CA GLU A 205 -6.12 16.06 2.83
C GLU A 205 -4.72 15.89 2.24
N ALA A 206 -3.82 15.20 2.96
CA ALA A 206 -2.47 14.89 2.51
C ALA A 206 -2.40 13.57 1.76
N LEU A 207 -3.47 12.75 1.75
CA LEU A 207 -3.48 11.48 1.03
C LEU A 207 -3.48 11.68 -0.49
N PRO A 208 -2.88 10.74 -1.23
CA PRO A 208 -2.92 10.78 -2.69
C PRO A 208 -4.36 10.71 -3.16
N LEU A 209 -4.72 11.64 -4.05
CA LEU A 209 -6.00 11.60 -4.75
C LEU A 209 -5.91 10.59 -5.91
N PRO A 210 -6.99 9.85 -6.18
CA PRO A 210 -7.02 8.94 -7.32
C PRO A 210 -6.84 9.71 -8.63
N MET A 211 -6.07 9.14 -9.55
CA MET A 211 -5.86 9.73 -10.88
C MET A 211 -7.15 9.84 -11.69
N ALA A 212 -8.03 8.86 -11.51
CA ALA A 212 -9.30 8.79 -12.19
C ALA A 212 -10.37 8.34 -11.22
N THR A 213 -11.38 9.20 -11.07
CA THR A 213 -12.68 8.86 -10.48
C THR A 213 -13.75 8.65 -11.55
N SER A 214 -13.41 8.88 -12.84
CA SER A 214 -14.33 8.93 -13.96
C SER A 214 -13.80 8.15 -15.17
N ALA A 215 -14.73 7.59 -15.95
CA ALA A 215 -14.46 6.74 -17.11
C ALA A 215 -13.77 7.46 -18.31
N THR A 216 -13.56 8.78 -18.24
CA THR A 216 -12.99 9.59 -19.33
C THR A 216 -11.64 10.23 -18.99
N ALA A 217 -11.09 9.97 -17.81
CA ALA A 217 -9.80 10.53 -17.41
C ALA A 217 -8.66 9.87 -18.21
N THR A 218 -7.79 10.69 -18.79
CA THR A 218 -6.49 10.27 -19.36
C THR A 218 -5.44 10.34 -18.25
N PRO A 219 -4.50 9.38 -18.15
CA PRO A 219 -3.43 9.48 -17.17
C PRO A 219 -2.60 10.76 -17.40
N PRO A 220 -2.20 11.48 -16.33
CA PRO A 220 -1.39 12.67 -16.47
C PRO A 220 -0.01 12.30 -17.03
N ALA A 221 0.60 13.24 -17.75
CA ALA A 221 1.93 13.05 -18.34
C ALA A 221 3.02 12.80 -17.30
N THR A 222 2.82 13.29 -16.07
CA THR A 222 3.74 13.11 -14.95
C THR A 222 3.13 12.12 -13.96
N LEU A 223 3.65 10.89 -13.96
CA LEU A 223 3.28 9.86 -13.00
C LEU A 223 4.28 9.82 -11.85
N SER A 224 3.82 9.37 -10.69
CA SER A 224 4.67 8.90 -9.60
C SER A 224 5.74 7.92 -10.12
N PRO A 225 6.94 7.85 -9.49
CA PRO A 225 7.94 6.86 -9.86
C PRO A 225 7.36 5.44 -9.83
N ARG A 226 7.36 4.78 -10.99
CA ARG A 226 6.88 3.40 -11.19
C ARG A 226 7.68 2.71 -12.28
N GLU A 227 7.70 1.38 -12.25
CA GLU A 227 8.22 0.59 -13.35
C GLU A 227 7.16 0.49 -14.47
N ALA A 228 7.59 0.35 -15.73
CA ALA A 228 6.68 0.28 -16.88
C ALA A 228 5.71 -0.91 -16.82
N ARG A 229 6.08 -1.95 -16.06
CA ARG A 229 5.29 -3.18 -15.86
C ARG A 229 4.52 -3.21 -14.55
N ASP A 230 4.60 -2.15 -13.75
CA ASP A 230 3.81 -2.09 -12.52
C ASP A 230 2.32 -2.12 -12.87
N PRO A 231 1.49 -2.85 -12.11
CA PRO A 231 0.06 -2.85 -12.35
C PRO A 231 -0.56 -1.54 -11.89
N TRP A 232 -1.77 -1.26 -12.38
CA TRP A 232 -2.65 -0.22 -11.89
C TRP A 232 -3.47 -0.75 -10.73
N TYR A 233 -3.70 0.06 -9.70
CA TYR A 233 -4.46 -0.35 -8.53
C TYR A 233 -5.83 0.33 -8.54
N VAL A 234 -6.89 -0.43 -8.31
CA VAL A 234 -8.27 0.06 -8.27
C VAL A 234 -8.80 -0.14 -6.87
N VAL A 235 -9.03 0.95 -6.15
CA VAL A 235 -9.63 0.95 -4.81
C VAL A 235 -11.13 1.16 -4.96
N TYR A 236 -11.93 0.19 -4.53
CA TYR A 236 -13.38 0.27 -4.56
C TYR A 236 -13.95 0.73 -3.22
N ASN A 237 -13.36 0.29 -2.11
CA ASN A 237 -13.68 0.75 -0.76
C ASN A 237 -12.40 1.21 -0.05
N GLY A 238 -12.37 2.50 0.32
CA GLY A 238 -11.21 3.18 0.89
C GLY A 238 -11.52 4.64 1.24
N ILE A 239 -10.49 5.39 1.64
CA ILE A 239 -10.61 6.83 1.97
C ILE A 239 -10.95 7.62 0.70
N HIS A 240 -10.15 7.47 -0.36
CA HIS A 240 -10.43 8.01 -1.70
C HIS A 240 -10.48 6.88 -2.74
N PRO A 241 -11.66 6.26 -2.98
CA PRO A 241 -11.80 5.24 -4.00
C PRO A 241 -11.48 5.77 -5.40
N GLY A 242 -10.83 4.94 -6.23
CA GLY A 242 -10.41 5.31 -7.57
C GLY A 242 -9.21 4.52 -8.05
N ILE A 243 -8.55 5.03 -9.09
CA ILE A 243 -7.45 4.35 -9.76
C ILE A 243 -6.12 5.01 -9.38
N PHE A 244 -5.16 4.21 -8.95
CA PHE A 244 -3.84 4.62 -8.49
C PHE A 244 -2.74 4.02 -9.38
N PRO A 245 -1.68 4.80 -9.67
CA PRO A 245 -0.58 4.36 -10.51
C PRO A 245 0.40 3.41 -9.82
N ASN A 246 0.42 3.37 -8.49
CA ASN A 246 1.36 2.56 -7.71
C ASN A 246 0.71 2.02 -6.43
N TYR A 247 1.38 1.03 -5.82
CA TYR A 247 0.91 0.39 -4.60
C TYR A 247 0.93 1.32 -3.39
N LEU A 248 1.94 2.18 -3.24
CA LEU A 248 2.06 3.11 -2.11
C LEU A 248 0.81 3.99 -1.98
N GLU A 249 0.37 4.61 -3.07
CA GLU A 249 -0.80 5.49 -3.08
C GLU A 249 -2.10 4.74 -2.82
N CYS A 250 -2.25 3.54 -3.40
CA CYS A 250 -3.35 2.64 -3.12
C CYS A 250 -3.38 2.26 -1.63
N ALA A 251 -2.25 1.80 -1.10
CA ALA A 251 -2.11 1.34 0.28
C ALA A 251 -2.47 2.44 1.26
N LEU A 252 -1.98 3.67 1.06
CA LEU A 252 -2.32 4.83 1.89
C LEU A 252 -3.83 5.12 1.93
N ASN A 253 -4.56 4.80 0.87
CA ASN A 253 -6.01 4.99 0.78
C ASN A 253 -6.85 3.84 1.35
N VAL A 254 -6.25 2.69 1.65
CA VAL A 254 -6.96 1.53 2.24
C VAL A 254 -6.51 1.21 3.65
N LEU A 255 -5.35 1.72 4.07
CA LEU A 255 -4.72 1.42 5.34
C LEU A 255 -5.58 1.91 6.51
N GLY A 256 -5.99 0.96 7.38
CA GLY A 256 -6.84 1.27 8.52
C GLY A 256 -8.32 1.50 8.18
N VAL A 257 -8.73 1.29 6.93
CA VAL A 257 -10.14 1.30 6.54
C VAL A 257 -10.71 -0.10 6.69
N ASP A 258 -11.73 -0.24 7.52
CA ASP A 258 -12.42 -1.51 7.71
C ASP A 258 -13.10 -1.97 6.44
N ARG A 259 -12.98 -3.27 6.14
CA ARG A 259 -13.53 -3.89 4.93
C ARG A 259 -13.06 -3.16 3.66
N ASN A 260 -11.86 -2.59 3.63
CA ASN A 260 -11.30 -2.10 2.38
C ASN A 260 -11.17 -3.23 1.36
N PHE A 261 -11.30 -2.90 0.07
CA PHE A 261 -10.94 -3.83 -0.99
C PHE A 261 -10.48 -3.09 -2.23
N PHE A 262 -9.45 -3.66 -2.85
CA PHE A 262 -8.85 -3.17 -4.07
C PHE A 262 -8.47 -4.35 -4.96
N GLU A 263 -8.23 -4.07 -6.24
CA GLU A 263 -7.70 -5.01 -7.22
C GLU A 263 -6.51 -4.36 -7.94
N HIS A 264 -5.69 -5.15 -8.61
CA HIS A 264 -4.65 -4.63 -9.49
C HIS A 264 -4.82 -5.19 -10.90
N LEU A 265 -4.59 -4.36 -11.91
CA LEU A 265 -4.85 -4.66 -13.32
C LEU A 265 -3.66 -4.26 -14.16
N ASP A 266 -3.42 -4.99 -15.25
CA ASP A 266 -2.19 -4.83 -16.03
C ASP A 266 -2.21 -3.54 -16.87
N THR A 267 -3.40 -3.01 -17.20
CA THR A 267 -3.56 -1.81 -18.03
C THR A 267 -4.47 -0.77 -17.38
N PHE A 268 -4.24 0.51 -17.70
CA PHE A 268 -5.06 1.61 -17.21
C PHE A 268 -6.50 1.54 -17.77
N ALA A 269 -6.65 1.21 -19.05
CA ALA A 269 -7.95 1.09 -19.70
C ALA A 269 -8.82 0.01 -19.04
N GLU A 270 -8.22 -1.13 -18.67
CA GLU A 270 -8.92 -2.19 -17.93
C GLU A 270 -9.32 -1.71 -16.52
N ALA A 271 -8.41 -1.02 -15.82
CA ALA A 271 -8.71 -0.40 -14.53
C ALA A 271 -9.87 0.59 -14.59
N GLN A 272 -9.90 1.42 -15.64
CA GLN A 272 -10.96 2.39 -15.89
C GLN A 272 -12.30 1.71 -16.17
N ALA A 273 -12.33 0.71 -17.04
CA ALA A 273 -13.53 -0.04 -17.35
C ALA A 273 -14.09 -0.77 -16.11
N LYS A 274 -13.21 -1.40 -15.31
CA LYS A 274 -13.58 -2.08 -14.06
C LYS A 274 -14.14 -1.11 -13.03
N PHE A 275 -13.45 0.00 -12.78
CA PHE A 275 -13.90 0.98 -11.80
C PHE A 275 -15.24 1.61 -12.19
N ALA A 276 -15.42 1.97 -13.46
CA ALA A 276 -16.69 2.51 -13.97
C ALA A 276 -17.85 1.50 -13.83
N ALA A 277 -17.60 0.22 -14.11
CA ALA A 277 -18.60 -0.82 -13.94
C ALA A 277 -19.00 -1.02 -12.46
N ALA A 278 -18.04 -0.97 -11.55
CA ALA A 278 -18.30 -1.02 -10.11
C ALA A 278 -19.07 0.20 -9.60
N GLN A 279 -18.76 1.41 -10.11
CA GLN A 279 -19.51 2.63 -9.80
C GLN A 279 -20.98 2.52 -10.24
N GLN A 280 -21.24 2.02 -11.45
CA GLN A 280 -22.61 1.83 -11.95
C GLN A 280 -23.42 0.83 -11.10
N ARG A 281 -22.75 -0.14 -10.48
CA ARG A 281 -23.38 -1.12 -9.57
C ARG A 281 -23.49 -0.63 -8.11
N GLY A 282 -22.97 0.56 -7.79
CA GLY A 282 -22.97 1.08 -6.42
C GLY A 282 -22.01 0.36 -5.48
N GLU A 283 -20.97 -0.29 -6.01
CA GLU A 283 -19.99 -1.06 -5.23
C GLU A 283 -18.85 -0.19 -4.70
N VAL A 284 -18.76 1.08 -5.12
CA VAL A 284 -17.71 2.01 -4.74
C VAL A 284 -18.13 2.83 -3.52
N VAL A 285 -17.34 2.75 -2.44
CA VAL A 285 -17.67 3.35 -1.14
C VAL A 285 -16.48 4.15 -0.62
N SER A 286 -16.69 5.45 -0.36
CA SER A 286 -15.70 6.29 0.34
C SER A 286 -15.99 6.32 1.83
N ARG A 287 -14.96 6.16 2.65
CA ARG A 287 -15.03 6.16 4.13
C ARG A 287 -14.35 7.37 4.75
#